data_AF-A0A7I8WPI5-F1
#
_entry.id   AF-A0A7I8WPI5-F1
#
_cell.length_a   1.000
_cell.length_b   1.000
_cell.length_c   1.000
_cell.angle_alpha   90.00
_cell.angle_beta   90.00
_cell.angle_gamma   90.00
#
_symmetry.space_group_name_H-M   'P 1'
#
loop_
_entity.id
_entity.type
_entity.pdbx_description
1 polymer ?
#
loop_
_entity_poly.entity_id
_entity_poly.type
_entity_poly.pdbx_seq_one_letter_code
_entity_poly.pdbx_strand_id
1 'polypeptide(L)'
;MGEIVTNMGSCFATGPKVTLLNLSPSAITDQEITDKAKAEFARAATPAERLRFGCIATGIAHLKSFSRYIRQHPNLTLAQLHELVTKLAVSFTDDDLDQLIPLYVTNGRINTQKLLSDVKIPLAEHRQKLLRDVFEKIAGEKGATEVDVAKFVRNFSFKQDRDYVSGKKSDSQIREEFKKKFNLAEHEDGKVTLDDFIDYYGSISYGCHSDAYFDLFLRQAWNY
;
A
#
# COMPACT_ATOMS: atom_id res chain seq x y z
N MET A 1 23.24 -8.24 58.24
CA MET A 1 22.76 -9.01 57.08
C MET A 1 21.39 -8.49 56.71
N GLY A 2 21.23 -7.96 55.50
CA GLY A 2 19.97 -7.43 55.00
C GLY A 2 20.19 -6.38 53.92
N GLU A 3 20.68 -6.81 52.75
CA GLU A 3 20.69 -5.97 51.55
C GLU A 3 19.33 -6.07 50.85
N ILE A 4 18.70 -4.91 50.66
CA ILE A 4 17.49 -4.75 49.86
C ILE A 4 17.94 -4.61 48.40
N VAL A 5 17.73 -5.66 47.61
CA VAL A 5 17.92 -5.61 46.15
C VAL A 5 16.66 -4.98 45.54
N THR A 6 16.76 -3.71 45.15
CA THR A 6 15.80 -3.04 44.27
C THR A 6 16.00 -3.55 42.85
N ASN A 7 15.17 -4.50 42.42
CA ASN A 7 15.10 -4.93 41.02
C ASN A 7 14.38 -3.84 40.20
N MET A 8 15.16 -2.98 39.53
CA MET A 8 14.64 -2.13 38.46
C MET A 8 14.35 -2.98 37.23
N GLY A 9 13.10 -3.46 37.13
CA GLY A 9 12.55 -4.08 35.93
C GLY A 9 12.37 -3.04 34.82
N SER A 10 13.45 -2.75 34.09
CA SER A 10 13.38 -2.10 32.78
C SER A 10 13.21 -3.16 31.70
N CYS A 11 12.01 -3.28 31.15
CA CYS A 11 11.73 -4.07 29.94
C CYS A 11 10.45 -3.55 29.27
N PHE A 12 10.38 -2.25 28.99
CA PHE A 12 9.50 -1.75 27.93
C PHE A 12 10.28 -1.85 26.61
N ALA A 13 10.34 -3.07 26.06
CA ALA A 13 10.67 -3.21 24.66
C ALA A 13 9.54 -2.53 23.86
N THR A 14 9.85 -1.40 23.24
CA THR A 14 9.04 -0.77 22.20
C THR A 14 8.98 -1.73 21.00
N GLY A 15 8.06 -2.68 21.05
CA GLY A 15 7.77 -3.58 19.93
C GLY A 15 7.28 -2.79 18.71
N PRO A 16 7.38 -3.36 17.50
CA PRO A 16 7.03 -2.66 16.26
C PRO A 16 5.59 -2.17 16.29
N LYS A 17 5.39 -0.93 15.83
CA LYS A 17 4.09 -0.25 15.80
C LYS A 17 3.06 -1.10 15.04
N VAL A 18 2.01 -1.51 15.75
CA VAL A 18 0.91 -2.34 15.27
C VAL A 18 0.24 -1.67 14.08
N THR A 19 0.23 -2.35 12.94
CA THR A 19 -0.34 -1.88 11.67
C THR A 19 -1.52 -2.76 11.26
N LEU A 20 -2.34 -2.28 10.30
CA LEU A 20 -3.68 -2.78 9.97
C LEU A 20 -3.67 -4.19 9.36
N LEU A 21 -2.46 -4.70 9.13
CA LEU A 21 -2.18 -6.05 8.67
C LEU A 21 -2.11 -7.06 9.81
N ASN A 22 -2.09 -6.67 11.09
CA ASN A 22 -1.89 -7.57 12.23
C ASN A 22 -3.13 -8.40 12.63
N LEU A 23 -3.79 -9.03 11.64
CA LEU A 23 -4.90 -9.97 11.80
C LEU A 23 -4.42 -11.36 12.28
N SER A 24 -3.10 -11.59 12.33
CA SER A 24 -2.47 -12.76 12.96
C SER A 24 -1.01 -12.48 13.36
N PRO A 25 -0.40 -13.22 14.30
CA PRO A 25 1.04 -13.13 14.62
C PRO A 25 1.97 -13.43 13.44
N SER A 26 1.47 -14.07 12.39
CA SER A 26 2.17 -14.36 11.13
C SER A 26 1.95 -13.30 10.06
N ALA A 27 1.32 -12.18 10.41
CA ALA A 27 1.03 -11.12 9.48
C ALA A 27 2.23 -10.26 9.18
N ILE A 28 2.49 -10.12 7.88
CA ILE A 28 3.45 -9.17 7.38
C ILE A 28 2.98 -7.77 7.75
N THR A 29 3.79 -7.08 8.53
CA THR A 29 3.58 -5.71 8.97
C THR A 29 3.88 -4.73 7.84
N ASP A 30 3.36 -3.51 7.97
CA ASP A 30 3.68 -2.45 7.01
C ASP A 30 5.20 -2.20 6.95
N GLN A 31 5.85 -2.33 8.11
CA GLN A 31 7.29 -2.17 8.25
C GLN A 31 8.05 -3.22 7.43
N GLU A 32 7.70 -4.49 7.56
CA GLU A 32 8.32 -5.58 6.79
C GLU A 32 8.16 -5.42 5.28
N ILE A 33 7.01 -4.93 4.81
CA ILE A 33 6.80 -4.62 3.38
C ILE A 33 7.74 -3.50 2.94
N THR A 34 7.79 -2.40 3.71
CA THR A 34 8.65 -1.26 3.37
C THR A 34 10.13 -1.62 3.40
N ASP A 35 10.58 -2.44 4.36
CA ASP A 35 11.97 -2.85 4.47
C ASP A 35 12.37 -3.83 3.38
N LYS A 36 11.49 -4.76 3.01
CA LYS A 36 11.67 -5.59 1.82
C LYS A 36 11.77 -4.71 0.57
N ALA A 37 10.89 -3.72 0.42
CA ALA A 37 10.94 -2.81 -0.72
C ALA A 37 12.25 -1.99 -0.77
N LYS A 38 12.80 -1.54 0.37
CA LYS A 38 14.12 -0.88 0.40
C LYS A 38 15.26 -1.80 -0.06
N ALA A 39 15.24 -3.06 0.37
CA ALA A 39 16.24 -4.04 -0.07
C ALA A 39 16.18 -4.29 -1.58
N GLU A 40 14.98 -4.28 -2.14
CA GLU A 40 14.73 -4.51 -3.57
C GLU A 40 15.01 -3.26 -4.40
N PHE A 41 14.74 -2.07 -3.85
CA PHE A 41 15.18 -0.80 -4.43
C PHE A 41 16.70 -0.78 -4.68
N ALA A 42 17.48 -1.26 -3.71
CA ALA A 42 18.94 -1.34 -3.84
C ALA A 42 19.43 -2.35 -4.89
N ARG A 43 18.59 -3.33 -5.27
CA ARG A 43 18.92 -4.40 -6.23
C ARG A 43 18.25 -4.23 -7.58
N ALA A 44 17.34 -3.27 -7.70
CA ALA A 44 16.52 -3.06 -8.89
C ALA A 44 17.40 -2.84 -10.13
N ALA A 45 17.11 -3.60 -11.18
CA ALA A 45 17.89 -3.59 -12.41
C ALA A 45 17.46 -2.45 -13.34
N THR A 46 16.19 -2.03 -13.24
CA THR A 46 15.61 -1.00 -14.12
C THR A 46 15.19 0.24 -13.34
N PRO A 47 15.21 1.44 -13.96
CA PRO A 47 14.67 2.66 -13.35
C PRO A 47 13.18 2.53 -12.96
N ALA A 48 12.41 1.72 -13.70
CA ALA A 48 11.01 1.45 -13.41
C ALA A 48 10.83 0.67 -12.10
N GLU A 49 11.65 -0.37 -11.88
CA GLU A 49 11.67 -1.14 -10.63
C GLU A 49 12.15 -0.29 -9.47
N ARG A 50 13.20 0.54 -9.68
CA ARG A 50 13.64 1.51 -8.68
C ARG A 50 12.50 2.46 -8.29
N LEU A 51 11.76 3.00 -9.26
CA LEU A 51 10.62 3.86 -8.96
C LEU A 51 9.52 3.12 -8.19
N ARG A 52 9.14 1.92 -8.66
CA ARG A 52 8.17 1.05 -7.98
C ARG A 52 8.53 0.81 -6.52
N PHE A 53 9.75 0.33 -6.26
CA PHE A 53 10.19 0.02 -4.91
C PHE A 53 10.44 1.27 -4.08
N GLY A 54 10.85 2.38 -4.69
CA GLY A 54 10.97 3.68 -4.03
C GLY A 54 9.63 4.17 -3.48
N CYS A 55 8.54 4.00 -4.25
CA CYS A 55 7.19 4.28 -3.77
C CYS A 55 6.83 3.39 -2.57
N ILE A 56 6.97 2.07 -2.70
CA ILE A 56 6.57 1.13 -1.63
C ILE A 56 7.43 1.31 -0.37
N ALA A 57 8.73 1.60 -0.52
CA ALA A 57 9.66 1.87 0.56
C ALA A 57 9.29 3.12 1.37
N THR A 58 8.68 4.11 0.72
CA THR A 58 8.13 5.31 1.37
C THR A 58 6.83 4.98 2.11
N GLY A 59 5.99 4.13 1.53
CA GLY A 59 4.87 3.49 2.22
C GLY A 59 3.94 2.76 1.25
N ILE A 60 3.21 1.75 1.74
CA ILE A 60 2.43 0.80 0.94
C ILE A 60 1.45 1.46 -0.04
N ALA A 61 0.80 2.56 0.37
CA ALA A 61 -0.16 3.27 -0.46
C ALA A 61 0.46 4.27 -1.44
N HIS A 62 1.76 4.59 -1.35
CA HIS A 62 2.36 5.59 -2.24
C HIS A 62 2.40 5.12 -3.69
N LEU A 63 2.60 3.81 -3.94
CA LEU A 63 2.51 3.27 -5.30
C LEU A 63 1.09 3.39 -5.87
N LYS A 64 0.07 3.17 -5.04
CA LYS A 64 -1.34 3.41 -5.39
C LYS A 64 -1.58 4.89 -5.70
N SER A 65 -1.13 5.79 -4.83
CA SER A 65 -1.25 7.25 -5.02
C SER A 65 -0.55 7.71 -6.31
N PHE A 66 0.65 7.20 -6.58
CA PHE A 66 1.38 7.46 -7.83
C PHE A 66 0.57 7.00 -9.04
N SER A 67 0.08 5.76 -8.99
CA SER A 67 -0.69 5.15 -10.07
C SER A 67 -2.01 5.88 -10.33
N ARG A 68 -2.73 6.29 -9.28
CA ARG A 68 -3.96 7.08 -9.35
C ARG A 68 -3.69 8.47 -9.96
N TYR A 69 -2.64 9.15 -9.50
CA TYR A 69 -2.28 10.47 -10.02
C TYR A 69 -2.01 10.42 -11.53
N ILE A 70 -1.26 9.43 -12.01
CA ILE A 70 -1.01 9.25 -13.45
C ILE A 70 -2.30 8.99 -14.23
N ARG A 71 -3.21 8.15 -13.72
CA ARG A 71 -4.51 7.89 -14.36
C ARG A 71 -5.35 9.16 -14.50
N GLN A 72 -5.29 10.05 -13.51
CA GLN A 72 -6.01 11.33 -13.51
C GLN A 72 -5.35 12.41 -14.39
N HIS A 73 -4.04 12.29 -14.65
CA HIS A 73 -3.26 13.28 -15.40
C HIS A 73 -2.61 12.65 -16.64
N PRO A 74 -3.39 12.32 -17.69
CA PRO A 74 -2.87 11.66 -18.89
C PRO A 74 -1.85 12.51 -19.66
N ASN A 75 -1.89 13.84 -19.51
CA ASN A 75 -0.95 14.80 -20.10
C ASN A 75 0.10 15.30 -19.08
N LEU A 76 0.61 14.40 -18.23
CA LEU A 76 1.63 14.70 -17.25
C LEU A 76 2.85 15.38 -17.90
N THR A 77 3.32 16.46 -17.29
CA THR A 77 4.56 17.16 -17.67
C THR A 77 5.77 16.62 -16.89
N LEU A 78 6.99 16.87 -17.38
CA LEU A 78 8.22 16.48 -16.68
C LEU A 78 8.33 17.10 -15.28
N ALA A 79 7.93 18.37 -15.14
CA ALA A 79 7.93 19.04 -13.84
C ALA A 79 6.97 18.36 -12.85
N GLN A 80 5.76 18.01 -13.30
CA GLN A 80 4.80 17.29 -12.47
C GLN A 80 5.28 15.87 -12.13
N LEU A 81 5.97 15.19 -13.06
CA LEU A 81 6.57 13.89 -12.78
C LEU A 81 7.67 14.01 -11.72
N HIS A 82 8.56 15.00 -11.82
CA HIS A 82 9.62 15.26 -10.83
C HIS A 82 9.02 15.51 -9.44
N GLU A 83 8.03 16.40 -9.35
CA GLU A 83 7.33 16.71 -8.09
C GLU A 83 6.67 15.45 -7.50
N LEU A 84 5.96 14.68 -8.32
CA LEU A 84 5.28 13.46 -7.92
C LEU A 84 6.26 12.42 -7.36
N VAL A 85 7.38 12.20 -8.06
CA VAL A 85 8.42 11.24 -7.67
C VAL A 85 9.10 11.69 -6.37
N THR A 86 9.47 12.97 -6.27
CA THR A 86 10.08 13.54 -5.06
C THR A 86 9.17 13.38 -3.84
N LYS A 87 7.86 13.56 -4.02
CA LYS A 87 6.86 13.42 -2.96
C LYS A 87 6.62 11.95 -2.56
N LEU A 88 6.53 11.04 -3.53
CA LEU A 88 6.04 9.68 -3.30
C LEU A 88 7.12 8.60 -3.24
N ALA A 89 8.32 8.87 -3.74
CA ALA A 89 9.45 7.95 -3.81
C ALA A 89 10.73 8.65 -3.32
N VAL A 90 10.81 8.95 -2.01
CA VAL A 90 11.84 9.81 -1.41
C VAL A 90 13.28 9.31 -1.66
N SER A 91 13.47 8.00 -1.85
CA SER A 91 14.78 7.41 -2.14
C SER A 91 15.20 7.49 -3.62
N PHE A 92 14.30 7.93 -4.51
CA PHE A 92 14.54 8.04 -5.95
C PHE A 92 15.21 9.38 -6.26
N THR A 93 16.43 9.34 -6.78
CA THR A 93 17.26 10.54 -6.97
C THR A 93 17.01 11.23 -8.32
N ASP A 94 17.55 12.45 -8.50
CA ASP A 94 17.52 13.12 -9.81
C ASP A 94 18.24 12.29 -10.88
N ASP A 95 19.36 11.63 -10.54
CA ASP A 95 20.06 10.69 -11.45
C ASP A 95 19.17 9.51 -11.87
N ASP A 96 18.31 9.02 -10.98
CA ASP A 96 17.35 7.96 -11.31
C ASP A 96 16.26 8.47 -12.25
N LEU A 97 15.85 9.73 -12.09
CA LEU A 97 14.87 10.38 -12.96
C LEU A 97 15.44 10.63 -14.35
N ASP A 98 16.71 11.05 -14.45
CA ASP A 98 17.40 11.23 -15.73
C ASP A 98 17.51 9.92 -16.51
N GLN A 99 17.65 8.78 -15.82
CA GLN A 99 17.60 7.45 -16.45
C GLN A 99 16.18 7.03 -16.85
N LEU A 100 15.16 7.53 -16.16
CA LEU A 100 13.75 7.20 -16.41
C LEU A 100 13.18 7.98 -17.60
N ILE A 101 13.52 9.27 -17.74
CA ILE A 101 13.08 10.16 -18.81
C ILE A 101 13.20 9.51 -20.22
N PRO A 102 14.36 9.01 -20.67
CA PRO A 102 14.50 8.48 -22.02
C PRO A 102 13.66 7.22 -22.30
N LEU A 103 13.19 6.52 -21.26
CA LEU A 103 12.39 5.30 -21.41
C LEU A 103 10.90 5.57 -21.65
N TYR A 104 10.42 6.75 -21.23
CA TYR A 104 9.00 7.08 -21.23
C TYR A 104 8.68 8.41 -21.90
N VAL A 105 9.68 9.24 -22.21
CA VAL A 105 9.48 10.58 -22.77
C VAL A 105 9.90 10.58 -24.23
N THR A 106 9.00 11.02 -25.11
CA THR A 106 9.28 11.18 -26.54
C THR A 106 8.75 12.54 -26.98
N ASN A 107 9.60 13.35 -27.61
CA ASN A 107 9.26 14.72 -28.04
C ASN A 107 8.65 15.57 -26.91
N GLY A 108 9.18 15.43 -25.69
CA GLY A 108 8.71 16.16 -24.50
C GLY A 108 7.36 15.68 -23.94
N ARG A 109 6.76 14.60 -24.48
CA ARG A 109 5.52 14.00 -23.96
C ARG A 109 5.83 12.71 -23.22
N ILE A 110 5.25 12.55 -22.02
CA ILE A 110 5.34 11.33 -21.21
C ILE A 110 4.32 10.30 -21.72
N ASN A 111 4.77 9.09 -22.01
CA ASN A 111 3.91 7.92 -22.21
C ASN A 111 3.47 7.38 -20.83
N THR A 112 2.41 7.99 -20.30
CA THR A 112 1.83 7.68 -18.99
C THR A 112 1.34 6.24 -18.88
N GLN A 113 0.79 5.68 -19.97
CA GLN A 113 0.32 4.29 -20.00
C GLN A 113 1.47 3.30 -19.84
N LYS A 114 2.58 3.49 -20.56
CA LYS A 114 3.76 2.65 -20.44
C LYS A 114 4.42 2.79 -19.06
N LEU A 115 4.56 4.02 -18.57
CA LEU A 115 5.11 4.28 -17.23
C LEU A 115 4.29 3.57 -16.16
N LEU A 116 2.96 3.69 -16.23
CA LEU A 116 2.06 3.04 -15.28
C LEU A 116 2.15 1.51 -15.34
N SER A 117 2.15 0.94 -16.55
CA SER A 117 2.35 -0.49 -16.79
C SER A 117 3.61 -1.02 -16.10
N ASP A 118 4.73 -0.34 -16.33
CA ASP A 118 6.05 -0.83 -15.91
C ASP A 118 6.32 -0.59 -14.41
N VAL A 119 5.65 0.40 -13.81
CA VAL A 119 5.78 0.71 -12.38
C VAL A 119 4.83 -0.10 -11.50
N LYS A 120 3.64 -0.51 -11.99
CA LYS A 120 2.70 -1.35 -11.23
C LYS A 120 3.32 -2.70 -10.84
N ILE A 121 2.93 -3.26 -9.70
CA ILE A 121 3.34 -4.61 -9.30
C ILE A 121 2.62 -5.64 -10.17
N PRO A 122 3.33 -6.53 -10.87
CA PRO A 122 2.70 -7.64 -11.56
C PRO A 122 2.11 -8.61 -10.53
N LEU A 123 0.81 -8.89 -10.67
CA LEU A 123 0.10 -9.83 -9.81
C LEU A 123 -0.23 -11.11 -10.58
N ALA A 124 -0.07 -12.26 -9.91
CA ALA A 124 -0.51 -13.53 -10.47
C ALA A 124 -2.03 -13.53 -10.70
N GLU A 125 -2.48 -14.21 -11.76
CA GLU A 125 -3.87 -14.15 -12.23
C GLU A 125 -4.89 -14.54 -11.15
N HIS A 126 -4.58 -15.53 -10.32
CA HIS A 126 -5.46 -15.96 -9.23
C HIS A 126 -5.62 -14.88 -8.16
N ARG A 127 -4.55 -14.15 -7.80
CA ARG A 127 -4.62 -13.03 -6.85
C ARG A 127 -5.40 -11.86 -7.44
N GLN A 128 -5.23 -11.59 -8.74
CA GLN A 128 -6.03 -10.55 -9.40
C GLN A 128 -7.52 -10.90 -9.42
N LYS A 129 -7.85 -12.16 -9.74
CA LYS A 129 -9.24 -12.64 -9.71
C LYS A 129 -9.82 -12.52 -8.31
N LEU A 130 -9.06 -12.92 -7.30
CA LEU A 130 -9.46 -12.80 -5.90
C LEU A 130 -9.79 -11.35 -5.53
N LEU A 131 -8.92 -10.41 -5.85
CA LEU A 131 -9.14 -8.99 -5.57
C LEU A 131 -10.39 -8.44 -6.27
N ARG A 132 -10.66 -8.89 -7.51
CA ARG A 132 -11.91 -8.55 -8.22
C ARG A 132 -13.13 -9.10 -7.49
N ASP A 133 -13.14 -10.38 -7.13
CA ASP A 133 -14.26 -11.01 -6.42
C ASP A 133 -14.55 -10.32 -5.08
N VAL A 134 -13.49 -9.95 -4.35
CA VAL A 134 -13.60 -9.17 -3.10
C VAL A 134 -14.19 -7.80 -3.35
N PHE A 135 -13.69 -7.09 -4.37
CA PHE A 135 -14.16 -5.75 -4.71
C PHE A 135 -15.64 -5.74 -5.11
N GLU A 136 -16.06 -6.69 -5.95
CA GLU A 136 -17.47 -6.87 -6.33
C GLU A 136 -18.36 -7.10 -5.10
N LYS A 137 -17.89 -7.89 -4.12
CA LYS A 137 -18.64 -8.10 -2.86
C LYS A 137 -18.75 -6.82 -2.03
N ILE A 138 -17.68 -6.04 -1.94
CA ILE A 138 -17.70 -4.74 -1.23
C ILE A 138 -18.66 -3.78 -1.94
N ALA A 139 -18.64 -3.74 -3.27
CA ALA A 139 -19.51 -2.93 -4.10
C ALA A 139 -20.95 -3.44 -4.13
N GLY A 140 -21.19 -4.73 -3.87
CA GLY A 140 -22.50 -5.38 -3.94
C GLY A 140 -23.02 -5.57 -5.36
N GLU A 141 -22.16 -5.44 -6.37
CA GLU A 141 -22.49 -5.51 -7.79
C GLU A 141 -21.37 -6.25 -8.55
N LYS A 142 -21.76 -7.16 -9.45
CA LYS A 142 -20.81 -7.89 -10.31
C LYS A 142 -20.25 -6.95 -11.37
N GLY A 143 -18.95 -7.03 -11.62
CA GLY A 143 -18.26 -6.14 -12.57
C GLY A 143 -18.09 -4.71 -12.07
N ALA A 144 -18.29 -4.44 -10.78
CA ALA A 144 -18.11 -3.10 -10.23
C ALA A 144 -16.67 -2.58 -10.41
N THR A 145 -16.54 -1.37 -10.93
CA THR A 145 -15.25 -0.69 -11.14
C THR A 145 -14.96 0.39 -10.10
N GLU A 146 -15.97 0.77 -9.32
CA GLU A 146 -15.88 1.81 -8.30
C GLU A 146 -16.82 1.51 -7.12
N VAL A 147 -16.49 2.05 -5.95
CA VAL A 147 -17.31 1.97 -4.74
C VAL A 147 -17.16 3.24 -3.91
N ASP A 148 -18.25 3.71 -3.30
CA ASP A 148 -18.20 4.87 -2.41
C ASP A 148 -17.26 4.64 -1.23
N VAL A 149 -16.44 5.65 -0.90
CA VAL A 149 -15.51 5.63 0.23
C VAL A 149 -16.22 5.27 1.54
N ALA A 150 -17.45 5.78 1.76
CA ALA A 150 -18.23 5.46 2.95
C ALA A 150 -18.59 3.96 3.03
N LYS A 151 -18.98 3.36 1.90
CA LYS A 151 -19.28 1.92 1.81
C LYS A 151 -18.03 1.08 1.97
N PHE A 152 -16.93 1.49 1.33
CA PHE A 152 -15.61 0.87 1.45
C PHE A 152 -15.14 0.80 2.91
N VAL A 153 -15.12 1.94 3.61
CA VAL A 153 -14.69 2.00 5.02
C VAL A 153 -15.64 1.23 5.94
N ARG A 154 -16.95 1.24 5.67
CA ARG A 154 -17.94 0.50 6.48
C ARG A 154 -17.73 -1.00 6.41
N ASN A 155 -17.46 -1.53 5.22
CA ASN A 155 -17.29 -2.97 4.98
C ASN A 155 -15.94 -3.52 5.48
N PHE A 156 -14.96 -2.65 5.72
CA PHE A 156 -13.68 -3.04 6.30
C PHE A 156 -13.85 -3.57 7.75
N SER A 157 -13.24 -4.72 8.02
CA SER A 157 -13.32 -5.46 9.27
C SER A 157 -12.00 -5.40 10.04
N PHE A 158 -12.05 -4.91 11.27
CA PHE A 158 -10.92 -4.86 12.22
C PHE A 158 -11.21 -5.73 13.47
N LYS A 159 -12.17 -6.66 13.40
CA LYS A 159 -12.57 -7.49 14.55
C LYS A 159 -11.44 -8.34 15.11
N GLN A 160 -10.44 -8.65 14.29
CA GLN A 160 -9.27 -9.44 14.66
C GLN A 160 -8.03 -8.57 14.91
N ASP A 161 -8.17 -7.24 14.83
CA ASP A 161 -7.08 -6.32 15.15
C ASP A 161 -6.73 -6.44 16.65
N ARG A 162 -5.45 -6.64 16.95
CA ARG A 162 -4.98 -6.85 18.34
C ARG A 162 -5.25 -5.65 19.24
N ASP A 163 -5.15 -4.43 18.72
CA ASP A 163 -5.38 -3.22 19.49
C ASP A 163 -6.88 -3.00 19.72
N TYR A 164 -7.73 -3.44 18.79
CA TYR A 164 -9.18 -3.51 18.99
C TYR A 164 -9.55 -4.53 20.08
N VAL A 165 -9.05 -5.76 19.98
CA VAL A 165 -9.35 -6.85 20.90
C VAL A 165 -8.86 -6.55 22.31
N SER A 166 -7.70 -5.90 22.44
CA SER A 166 -7.17 -5.47 23.74
C SER A 166 -7.82 -4.19 24.29
N GLY A 167 -8.73 -3.56 23.54
CA GLY A 167 -9.39 -2.32 23.93
C GLY A 167 -8.50 -1.08 23.89
N LYS A 168 -7.29 -1.18 23.33
CA LYS A 168 -6.36 -0.04 23.18
C LYS A 168 -6.84 0.98 22.16
N LYS A 169 -7.54 0.52 21.12
CA LYS A 169 -8.10 1.37 20.07
C LYS A 169 -9.60 1.15 19.92
N SER A 170 -10.35 2.23 19.73
CA SER A 170 -11.76 2.17 19.36
C SER A 170 -11.96 1.83 17.88
N ASP A 171 -13.19 1.41 17.52
CA ASP A 171 -13.63 1.25 16.12
C ASP A 171 -13.32 2.51 15.29
N SER A 172 -13.65 3.69 15.82
CA SER A 172 -13.43 4.97 15.14
C SER A 172 -11.95 5.23 14.88
N GLN A 173 -11.07 4.96 15.85
CA GLN A 173 -9.63 5.17 15.69
C GLN A 173 -9.05 4.26 14.60
N ILE A 174 -9.46 3.00 14.56
CA ILE A 174 -8.94 2.05 13.57
C ILE A 174 -9.44 2.38 12.17
N ARG A 175 -10.71 2.79 12.03
CA ARG A 175 -11.23 3.25 10.73
C ARG A 175 -10.53 4.52 10.25
N GLU A 176 -10.22 5.46 11.15
CA GLU A 176 -9.43 6.64 10.80
C GLU A 176 -7.99 6.28 10.40
N GLU A 177 -7.37 5.32 11.08
CA GLU A 177 -6.07 4.78 10.65
C GLU A 177 -6.16 4.11 9.28
N PHE A 178 -7.25 3.39 8.99
CA PHE A 178 -7.46 2.75 7.69
C PHE A 178 -7.63 3.78 6.58
N LYS A 179 -8.42 4.82 6.81
CA LYS A 179 -8.56 5.95 5.88
C LYS A 179 -7.22 6.59 5.56
N LYS A 180 -6.40 6.83 6.59
CA LYS A 180 -5.05 7.39 6.43
C LYS A 180 -4.15 6.45 5.65
N LYS A 181 -4.11 5.16 5.98
CA LYS A 181 -3.23 4.20 5.30
C LYS A 181 -3.59 3.95 3.86
N PHE A 182 -4.87 3.87 3.54
CA PHE A 182 -5.32 3.73 2.17
C PHE A 182 -5.25 5.07 1.40
N ASN A 183 -4.85 6.18 2.04
CA ASN A 183 -4.85 7.53 1.47
C ASN A 183 -6.21 7.93 0.90
N LEU A 184 -7.30 7.66 1.63
CA LEU A 184 -8.68 7.97 1.18
C LEU A 184 -8.94 9.48 1.08
N ALA A 185 -8.10 10.32 1.68
CA ALA A 185 -8.18 11.77 1.51
C ALA A 185 -7.89 12.24 0.06
N GLU A 186 -7.19 11.44 -0.75
CA GLU A 186 -6.91 11.74 -2.18
C GLU A 186 -8.09 11.38 -3.11
N HIS A 187 -9.18 10.85 -2.56
CA HIS A 187 -10.37 10.48 -3.31
C HIS A 187 -11.39 11.63 -3.26
N GLU A 188 -11.07 12.73 -3.95
CA GLU A 188 -11.91 13.93 -4.03
C GLU A 188 -13.29 13.65 -4.65
N ASP A 189 -13.36 12.65 -5.53
CA ASP A 189 -14.58 12.11 -6.13
C ASP A 189 -15.44 11.29 -5.15
N GLY A 190 -14.93 11.01 -3.95
CA GLY A 190 -15.59 10.16 -2.95
C GLY A 190 -15.64 8.69 -3.32
N LYS A 191 -14.86 8.23 -4.31
CA LYS A 191 -14.93 6.87 -4.86
C LYS A 191 -13.58 6.16 -4.87
N VAL A 192 -13.56 4.91 -4.41
CA VAL A 192 -12.42 4.00 -4.56
C VAL A 192 -12.63 3.18 -5.82
N THR A 193 -11.64 3.18 -6.72
CA THR A 193 -11.70 2.37 -7.94
C THR A 193 -11.14 0.97 -7.73
N LEU A 194 -11.51 0.02 -8.60
CA LEU A 194 -10.93 -1.32 -8.61
C LEU A 194 -9.40 -1.25 -8.84
N ASP A 195 -8.92 -0.35 -9.69
CA ASP A 195 -7.49 -0.15 -9.90
C ASP A 195 -6.78 0.32 -8.63
N ASP A 196 -7.38 1.22 -7.85
CA ASP A 196 -6.81 1.65 -6.56
C ASP A 196 -6.76 0.50 -5.55
N PHE A 197 -7.79 -0.34 -5.54
CA PHE A 197 -7.83 -1.53 -4.70
C PHE A 197 -6.74 -2.52 -5.09
N ILE A 198 -6.59 -2.81 -6.38
CA ILE A 198 -5.56 -3.72 -6.91
C ILE A 198 -4.16 -3.16 -6.66
N ASP A 199 -3.91 -1.87 -6.91
CA ASP A 199 -2.60 -1.26 -6.71
C ASP A 199 -2.20 -1.27 -5.23
N TYR A 200 -3.15 -1.00 -4.32
CA TYR A 200 -2.90 -1.05 -2.87
C TYR A 200 -2.59 -2.48 -2.39
N TYR A 201 -3.45 -3.44 -2.73
CA TYR A 201 -3.23 -4.83 -2.34
C TYR A 201 -2.09 -5.48 -3.10
N GLY A 202 -1.68 -4.94 -4.25
CA GLY A 202 -0.50 -5.33 -4.99
C GLY A 202 0.77 -5.16 -4.16
N SER A 203 0.91 -3.99 -3.52
CA SER A 203 2.01 -3.70 -2.58
C SER A 203 2.04 -4.67 -1.40
N ILE A 204 0.87 -5.04 -0.86
CA ILE A 204 0.78 -6.03 0.22
C ILE A 204 1.11 -7.44 -0.28
N SER A 205 0.62 -7.79 -1.46
CA SER A 205 0.88 -9.06 -2.14
C SER A 205 2.38 -9.29 -2.34
N TYR A 206 3.13 -8.22 -2.63
CA TYR A 206 4.57 -8.27 -2.80
C TYR A 206 5.31 -8.68 -1.52
N GLY A 207 4.83 -8.26 -0.36
CA GLY A 207 5.33 -8.77 0.92
C GLY A 207 4.99 -10.24 1.11
N CYS A 208 3.80 -10.65 0.68
CA CYS A 208 3.23 -11.96 0.95
C CYS A 208 3.64 -13.07 -0.05
N HIS A 209 4.46 -14.01 0.42
CA HIS A 209 4.87 -15.18 -0.37
C HIS A 209 3.82 -16.31 -0.43
N SER A 210 2.86 -16.35 0.50
CA SER A 210 1.87 -17.44 0.58
C SER A 210 0.50 -17.00 0.07
N ASP A 211 0.02 -17.67 -0.97
CA ASP A 211 -1.31 -17.42 -1.53
C ASP A 211 -2.44 -17.70 -0.54
N ALA A 212 -2.31 -18.78 0.23
CA ALA A 212 -3.28 -19.13 1.27
C ALA A 212 -3.34 -18.06 2.37
N TYR A 213 -2.18 -17.48 2.71
CA TYR A 213 -2.14 -16.38 3.66
C TYR A 213 -2.79 -15.12 3.09
N PHE A 214 -2.50 -14.76 1.84
CA PHE A 214 -3.09 -13.59 1.17
C PHE A 214 -4.62 -13.70 1.09
N ASP A 215 -5.15 -14.88 0.76
CA ASP A 215 -6.60 -15.14 0.76
C ASP A 215 -7.20 -15.04 2.16
N LEU A 216 -6.60 -15.71 3.15
CA LEU A 216 -7.06 -15.62 4.54
C LEU A 216 -7.08 -14.17 5.04
N PHE A 217 -6.03 -13.42 4.75
CA PHE A 217 -5.90 -12.01 5.12
C PHE A 217 -7.03 -11.17 4.51
N LEU A 218 -7.30 -11.29 3.21
CA LEU A 218 -8.38 -10.56 2.57
C LEU A 218 -9.74 -10.97 3.16
N ARG A 219 -9.96 -12.25 3.47
CA ARG A 219 -11.23 -12.75 4.04
C ARG A 219 -11.50 -12.13 5.39
N GLN A 220 -10.46 -12.05 6.21
CA GLN A 220 -10.54 -11.44 7.53
C GLN A 220 -10.79 -9.93 7.42
N ALA A 221 -10.14 -9.24 6.48
CA ALA A 221 -10.28 -7.80 6.26
C ALA A 221 -11.64 -7.38 5.67
N TRP A 222 -12.24 -8.21 4.80
CA TRP A 222 -13.45 -7.85 4.05
C TRP A 222 -14.66 -8.74 4.31
N ASN A 223 -14.55 -9.70 5.24
CA ASN A 223 -15.57 -10.69 5.55
C ASN A 223 -16.13 -11.39 4.30
N TYR A 224 -15.25 -11.80 3.36
CA TYR A 224 -15.70 -12.41 2.09
C TYR A 224 -15.74 -13.93 2.05
#